data_AF-A0A6A4V5Y5-F1
#
_entry.id   AF-A0A6A4V5Y5-F1
#
_cell.length_a   1.000
_cell.length_b   1.000
_cell.length_c   1.000
_cell.angle_alpha   90.00
_cell.angle_beta   90.00
_cell.angle_gamma   90.00
#
_symmetry.space_group_name_H-M   'P 1'
#
loop_
_entity.id
_entity.type
_entity.pdbx_description
1 polymer ?
#
loop_
_entity_poly.entity_id
_entity_poly.type
_entity_poly.pdbx_seq_one_letter_code
_entity_poly.pdbx_strand_id
1 'polypeptide(L)'
;MQNEIPTLIVLLNGKRKSGKDFLAELLNKRYRQEMIVWGERMRAVDNGYFCRLALEMAGADRYPVWIVSDTRRRTDISWFREKYGDRVKTIQVKANLTTRELRGFVFTKGVDDAESECDLDGVTGWDLTVVNNGDPRPLDEAVDTVTAWCTPGRSA
;
A
#
# COMPACT_ATOMS: atom_id res chain seq x y z
N MET A 1 14.95 16.17 -11.13
CA MET A 1 15.39 14.77 -11.13
C MET A 1 16.30 14.59 -12.32
N GLN A 2 17.54 14.13 -12.12
CA GLN A 2 18.34 13.67 -13.25
C GLN A 2 17.61 12.47 -13.84
N ASN A 3 17.25 12.53 -15.11
CA ASN A 3 16.77 11.37 -15.85
C ASN A 3 17.95 10.41 -15.97
N GLU A 4 18.10 9.54 -14.98
CA GLU A 4 19.06 8.45 -15.06
C GLU A 4 18.61 7.51 -16.17
N ILE A 5 19.45 7.42 -17.21
CA ILE A 5 19.27 6.47 -18.29
C ILE A 5 19.36 5.07 -17.65
N PRO A 6 18.36 4.20 -17.83
CA PRO A 6 18.38 2.88 -17.20
C PRO A 6 19.62 2.11 -17.68
N THR A 7 20.34 1.50 -16.73
CA THR A 7 21.55 0.71 -17.02
C THR A 7 21.23 -0.58 -17.77
N LEU A 8 20.01 -1.10 -17.63
CA LEU A 8 19.52 -2.28 -18.33
C LEU A 8 17.99 -2.21 -18.49
N ILE A 9 17.49 -2.45 -19.70
CA ILE A 9 16.07 -2.66 -19.98
C ILE A 9 15.89 -4.11 -20.46
N VAL A 10 15.14 -4.91 -19.71
CA VAL A 10 14.82 -6.30 -20.10
C VAL A 10 13.42 -6.34 -20.72
N LEU A 11 13.33 -6.72 -21.99
CA LEU A 11 12.07 -6.91 -22.70
C LEU A 11 11.74 -8.40 -22.78
N LEU A 12 10.72 -8.83 -22.04
CA LEU A 12 10.24 -10.21 -22.08
C LEU A 12 9.17 -10.37 -23.16
N ASN A 13 9.38 -11.31 -24.09
CA ASN A 13 8.43 -11.65 -25.15
C ASN A 13 8.12 -13.15 -25.15
N GLY A 14 6.89 -13.53 -25.48
CA GLY A 14 6.48 -14.92 -25.54
C GLY A 14 4.98 -15.09 -25.78
N LYS A 15 4.60 -16.18 -26.47
CA LYS A 15 3.19 -16.53 -26.70
C LYS A 15 2.46 -16.78 -25.38
N ARG A 16 1.11 -16.77 -25.40
CA ARG A 16 0.29 -17.10 -24.23
C ARG A 16 0.72 -18.44 -23.62
N LYS A 17 0.87 -18.49 -22.29
CA LYS A 17 1.35 -19.65 -21.51
C LYS A 17 2.81 -20.09 -21.78
N SER A 18 3.66 -19.21 -22.30
CA SER A 18 5.11 -19.46 -22.46
C SER A 18 5.93 -19.40 -21.16
N GLY A 19 5.32 -18.97 -20.05
CA GLY A 19 6.03 -18.79 -18.78
C GLY A 19 6.73 -17.43 -18.62
N LYS A 20 6.58 -16.49 -19.57
CA LYS A 20 7.17 -15.15 -19.47
C LYS A 20 6.80 -14.39 -18.18
N ASP A 21 5.56 -14.57 -17.69
CA ASP A 21 5.08 -13.91 -16.48
C ASP A 21 5.71 -14.53 -15.22
N PHE A 22 5.93 -15.85 -15.24
CA PHE A 22 6.65 -16.56 -14.18
C PHE A 22 8.12 -16.13 -14.11
N LEU A 23 8.78 -15.92 -15.25
CA LEU A 23 10.15 -15.39 -15.28
C LEU A 23 10.22 -13.97 -14.69
N ALA A 24 9.26 -13.09 -15.05
CA ALA A 24 9.18 -11.75 -14.47
C ALA A 24 9.01 -11.79 -12.95
N GLU A 25 8.15 -12.67 -12.45
CA GLU A 25 7.93 -12.85 -11.02
C GLU A 25 9.19 -13.35 -10.29
N LEU A 26 9.92 -14.31 -10.88
CA LEU A 26 11.18 -14.81 -10.32
C LEU A 26 12.26 -13.72 -10.27
N LEU A 27 12.37 -12.89 -11.31
CA LEU A 27 13.29 -11.75 -11.33
C LEU A 27 12.94 -10.77 -10.22
N ASN A 28 11.66 -10.37 -10.11
CA ASN A 28 11.19 -9.48 -9.05
C ASN A 28 11.49 -10.03 -7.65
N LYS A 29 11.26 -11.33 -7.42
CA LYS A 29 11.59 -11.98 -6.14
C LYS A 29 13.09 -11.91 -5.83
N ARG A 30 13.93 -12.13 -6.83
CA ARG A 30 15.39 -12.16 -6.66
C ARG A 30 15.99 -10.80 -6.33
N TYR A 31 15.42 -9.72 -6.87
CA TYR A 31 15.87 -8.35 -6.63
C TYR A 31 15.06 -7.61 -5.55
N ARG A 32 14.04 -8.25 -4.96
CA ARG A 32 13.14 -7.63 -3.97
C ARG A 32 13.91 -6.96 -2.83
N GLN A 33 14.96 -7.61 -2.32
CA GLN A 33 15.73 -7.09 -1.20
C GLN A 33 16.49 -5.81 -1.55
N GLU A 34 17.11 -5.76 -2.73
CA GLU A 34 17.79 -4.55 -3.23
C GLU A 34 16.78 -3.41 -3.46
N MET A 35 15.59 -3.73 -3.97
CA MET A 35 14.51 -2.75 -4.14
C MET A 35 14.02 -2.19 -2.80
N ILE A 36 13.92 -3.03 -1.76
CA ILE A 36 13.56 -2.59 -0.41
C ILE A 36 14.65 -1.66 0.14
N VAL A 37 15.93 -2.06 0.08
CA VAL A 37 17.05 -1.26 0.58
C VAL A 37 17.11 0.11 -0.11
N TRP A 38 16.95 0.14 -1.44
CA TRP A 38 16.87 1.39 -2.18
C TRP A 38 15.64 2.22 -1.75
N GLY A 39 14.49 1.58 -1.59
CA GLY A 39 13.27 2.25 -1.13
C GLY A 39 13.44 2.90 0.24
N GLU A 40 14.04 2.21 1.21
CA GLU A 40 14.32 2.78 2.53
C GLU A 40 15.32 3.93 2.46
N ARG A 41 16.36 3.83 1.62
CA ARG A 41 17.29 4.94 1.40
C ARG A 41 16.59 6.17 0.85
N MET A 42 15.68 6.01 -0.11
CA MET A 42 14.91 7.12 -0.66
C MET A 42 14.03 7.78 0.41
N ARG A 43 13.35 6.97 1.25
CA ARG A 43 12.54 7.48 2.36
C ARG A 43 13.36 8.21 3.43
N ALA A 44 14.58 7.74 3.71
CA ALA A 44 15.48 8.39 4.66
C ALA A 44 15.91 9.80 4.18
N VAL A 45 16.02 10.01 2.87
CA VAL A 45 16.31 11.33 2.29
C VAL A 45 15.04 12.17 2.19
N ASP A 46 13.93 11.57 1.78
CA ASP A 46 12.65 12.25 1.56
C ASP A 46 11.48 11.28 1.78
N ASN A 47 10.85 11.39 2.95
CA ASN A 47 9.79 10.50 3.38
C ASN A 47 8.52 10.59 2.50
N GLY A 48 8.34 11.70 1.77
CA GLY A 48 7.20 11.93 0.88
C GLY A 48 7.47 11.55 -0.57
N TYR A 49 8.66 11.03 -0.89
CA TYR A 49 9.08 10.70 -2.26
C TYR A 49 8.06 9.80 -2.97
N PHE A 50 7.73 8.65 -2.35
CA PHE A 50 6.80 7.70 -2.93
C PHE A 50 5.35 8.19 -2.91
N CYS A 51 4.95 8.97 -1.91
CA CYS A 51 3.61 9.56 -1.88
C CYS A 51 3.40 10.50 -3.08
N ARG A 52 4.36 11.39 -3.37
CA ARG A 52 4.27 12.28 -4.53
C ARG A 52 4.30 11.51 -5.84
N LEU A 53 5.21 10.54 -5.97
CA LEU A 53 5.31 9.71 -7.16
C LEU A 53 4.00 8.95 -7.43
N ALA A 54 3.38 8.38 -6.40
CA ALA A 54 2.10 7.67 -6.54
C ALA A 54 0.98 8.60 -7.01
N LEU A 55 0.90 9.82 -6.48
CA LEU A 55 -0.08 10.83 -6.91
C LEU A 55 0.14 11.27 -8.35
N GLU A 56 1.39 11.50 -8.75
CA GLU A 56 1.76 11.90 -10.11
C GLU A 56 1.43 10.79 -11.12
N MET A 57 1.84 9.55 -10.84
CA MET A 57 1.58 8.39 -11.70
C MET A 57 0.09 8.12 -11.87
N ALA A 58 -0.72 8.31 -10.82
CA ALA A 58 -2.17 8.20 -10.90
C ALA A 58 -2.81 9.40 -11.63
N GLY A 59 -2.10 10.53 -11.75
CA GLY A 59 -2.67 11.81 -12.14
C GLY A 59 -3.81 12.21 -11.20
N ALA A 60 -3.53 12.09 -9.89
CA ALA A 60 -4.53 12.15 -8.82
C ALA A 60 -5.33 13.46 -8.81
N ASP A 61 -4.70 14.58 -9.18
CA ASP A 61 -5.35 15.90 -9.24
C ASP A 61 -6.56 15.97 -10.19
N ARG A 62 -6.76 14.97 -11.06
CA ARG A 62 -7.94 14.84 -11.92
C ARG A 62 -9.16 14.24 -11.23
N TYR A 63 -9.00 13.72 -10.02
CA TYR A 63 -10.02 12.98 -9.30
C TYR A 63 -10.30 13.64 -7.94
N PRO A 64 -11.57 13.72 -7.51
CA PRO A 64 -11.94 14.33 -6.24
C PRO A 64 -11.72 13.42 -5.03
N VAL A 65 -11.59 12.10 -5.23
CA VAL A 65 -11.42 11.09 -4.18
C VAL A 65 -10.24 10.20 -4.52
N TRP A 66 -9.32 10.02 -3.57
CA TRP A 66 -8.12 9.20 -3.73
C TRP A 66 -8.12 8.05 -2.73
N ILE A 67 -7.89 6.83 -3.22
CA ILE A 67 -7.74 5.63 -2.38
C ILE A 67 -6.28 5.18 -2.47
N VAL A 68 -5.52 5.38 -1.39
CA VAL A 68 -4.15 4.90 -1.27
C VAL A 68 -4.18 3.54 -0.56
N SER A 69 -4.13 2.46 -1.34
CA SER A 69 -4.41 1.10 -0.84
C SER A 69 -3.24 0.41 -0.14
N ASP A 70 -1.99 0.80 -0.44
CA ASP A 70 -0.78 0.13 0.07
C ASP A 70 0.09 1.10 0.88
N THR A 71 -0.49 1.69 1.92
CA THR A 71 0.29 2.46 2.91
C THR A 71 0.99 1.50 3.86
N ARG A 72 2.30 1.68 4.04
CA ARG A 72 3.13 0.73 4.80
C ARG A 72 3.97 1.39 5.88
N ARG A 73 4.06 2.72 5.88
CA ARG A 73 4.89 3.47 6.83
C ARG A 73 4.09 4.53 7.57
N ARG A 74 4.50 4.80 8.81
CA ARG A 74 3.99 5.91 9.62
C ARG A 74 4.19 7.25 8.92
N THR A 75 5.32 7.39 8.24
CA THR A 75 5.66 8.60 7.48
C THR A 75 4.71 8.86 6.32
N ASP A 76 4.15 7.81 5.70
CA ASP A 76 3.15 7.97 4.63
C ASP A 76 1.92 8.70 5.20
N ILE A 77 1.42 8.22 6.34
CA ILE A 77 0.25 8.78 7.03
C ILE A 77 0.53 10.22 7.47
N SER A 78 1.67 10.45 8.13
CA SER A 78 2.06 11.80 8.58
C SER A 78 2.15 12.77 7.40
N TRP A 79 2.78 12.36 6.29
CA TRP A 79 2.94 13.21 5.11
C TRP A 79 1.59 13.62 4.51
N PHE A 80 0.65 12.67 4.36
CA PHE A 80 -0.69 12.99 3.87
C PHE A 80 -1.45 13.89 4.85
N ARG A 81 -1.39 13.60 6.16
CA ARG A 81 -2.09 14.40 7.19
C ARG A 81 -1.55 15.84 7.25
N GLU A 82 -0.24 16.02 7.22
CA GLU A 82 0.39 17.36 7.19
C GLU A 82 -0.02 18.16 5.96
N LYS A 83 -0.13 17.50 4.80
CA LYS A 83 -0.42 18.18 3.52
C LYS A 83 -1.89 18.45 3.28
N TYR A 84 -2.78 17.53 3.65
CA TYR A 84 -4.21 17.57 3.29
C TYR A 84 -5.16 17.73 4.48
N GLY A 85 -4.65 17.63 5.72
CA GLY A 85 -5.38 17.86 6.96
C GLY A 85 -6.58 16.92 7.12
N ASP A 86 -7.73 17.49 7.50
CA ASP A 86 -8.97 16.77 7.83
C ASP A 86 -9.59 15.98 6.66
N ARG A 87 -9.10 16.18 5.43
CA ARG A 87 -9.50 15.39 4.26
C ARG A 87 -8.95 13.97 4.30
N VAL A 88 -7.91 13.71 5.10
CA VAL A 88 -7.31 12.39 5.20
C VAL A 88 -8.12 11.54 6.18
N LYS A 89 -8.64 10.42 5.67
CA LYS A 89 -9.27 9.37 6.48
C LYS A 89 -8.42 8.12 6.45
N THR A 90 -8.20 7.53 7.61
CA THR A 90 -7.29 6.40 7.83
C THR A 90 -8.08 5.18 8.25
N ILE A 91 -7.84 4.06 7.56
CA ILE A 91 -8.55 2.80 7.78
C ILE A 91 -7.51 1.71 8.07
N GLN A 92 -7.67 1.02 9.20
CA GLN A 92 -6.86 -0.15 9.54
C GLN A 92 -7.65 -1.43 9.32
N VAL A 93 -7.15 -2.35 8.51
CA VAL A 93 -7.75 -3.69 8.34
C VAL A 93 -6.92 -4.70 9.13
N LYS A 94 -7.57 -5.42 10.06
CA LYS A 94 -6.96 -6.47 10.87
C LYS A 94 -7.56 -7.83 10.52
N ALA A 95 -6.75 -8.87 10.65
CA ALA A 95 -7.20 -10.26 10.68
C ALA A 95 -6.36 -11.01 11.71
N ASN A 96 -6.99 -11.91 12.47
CA ASN A 96 -6.29 -12.76 13.42
C ASN A 96 -5.39 -13.77 12.69
N LEU A 97 -4.40 -14.32 13.40
CA LEU A 97 -3.41 -15.23 12.81
C LEU A 97 -4.08 -16.45 12.17
N THR A 98 -5.04 -17.08 12.85
CA THR A 98 -5.75 -18.27 12.34
C THR A 98 -6.44 -18.00 10.99
N THR A 99 -7.15 -16.88 10.86
CA THR A 99 -7.78 -16.48 9.60
C THR A 99 -6.73 -16.21 8.51
N ARG A 100 -5.61 -15.58 8.86
CA ARG A 100 -4.52 -15.34 7.91
C ARG A 100 -3.90 -16.66 7.43
N GLU A 101 -3.63 -17.59 8.34
CA GLU A 101 -3.08 -18.93 8.03
C GLU A 101 -4.03 -19.74 7.14
N LEU A 102 -5.34 -19.70 7.41
CA LEU A 102 -6.36 -20.30 6.54
C LEU A 102 -6.36 -19.69 5.13
N ARG A 103 -5.93 -18.45 4.98
CA ARG A 103 -5.74 -17.76 3.69
C ARG A 103 -4.37 -18.01 3.06
N GLY A 104 -3.57 -18.93 3.62
CA GLY A 104 -2.25 -19.29 3.11
C GLY A 104 -1.11 -18.41 3.63
N PHE A 105 -1.34 -17.62 4.68
CA PHE A 105 -0.25 -16.93 5.36
C PHE A 105 0.69 -17.94 6.02
N VAL A 106 1.98 -17.82 5.74
CA VAL A 106 3.04 -18.59 6.39
C VAL A 106 4.07 -17.58 6.88
N PHE A 107 4.25 -17.51 8.20
CA PHE A 107 5.23 -16.60 8.80
C PHE A 107 6.62 -16.87 8.23
N THR A 108 7.22 -15.85 7.64
CA THR A 108 8.54 -15.87 7.04
C THR A 108 9.42 -14.86 7.74
N LYS A 109 10.35 -15.36 8.55
CA LYS A 109 11.35 -14.55 9.24
C LYS A 109 12.18 -13.74 8.23
N GLY A 110 12.39 -12.47 8.48
CA GLY A 110 13.01 -11.49 7.58
C GLY A 110 12.06 -10.83 6.58
N VAL A 111 10.79 -11.25 6.52
CA VAL A 111 9.74 -10.65 5.67
C VAL A 111 8.63 -10.09 6.55
N ASP A 112 8.02 -10.93 7.39
CA ASP A 112 6.86 -10.57 8.20
C ASP A 112 7.22 -9.85 9.52
N ASP A 113 8.48 -9.92 9.94
CA ASP A 113 9.05 -9.20 11.09
C ASP A 113 9.92 -8.01 10.65
N ALA A 114 9.99 -7.74 9.35
CA ALA A 114 10.68 -6.56 8.84
C ALA A 114 9.85 -5.30 9.13
N GLU A 115 10.53 -4.17 9.30
CA GLU A 115 9.91 -2.84 9.40
C GLU A 115 8.94 -2.58 8.25
N SER A 116 9.13 -3.26 7.10
CA SER A 116 8.25 -3.16 5.96
C SER A 116 6.80 -3.57 6.17
N GLU A 117 6.55 -4.42 7.17
CA GLU A 117 5.24 -4.97 7.51
C GLU A 117 4.74 -4.52 8.89
N CYS A 118 5.63 -4.09 9.80
CA CYS A 118 5.28 -3.78 11.21
C CYS A 118 5.31 -2.29 11.59
N ASP A 119 5.76 -1.37 10.73
CA ASP A 119 5.92 0.04 11.11
C ASP A 119 4.60 0.71 11.56
N LEU A 120 3.45 0.20 11.09
CA LEU A 120 2.13 0.70 11.46
C LEU A 120 1.54 0.05 12.74
N ASP A 121 2.18 -0.97 13.32
CA ASP A 121 1.63 -1.72 14.47
C ASP A 121 1.45 -0.85 15.71
N GLY A 122 2.33 0.14 15.89
CA GLY A 122 2.27 1.10 17.00
C GLY A 122 1.36 2.32 16.75
N VAL A 123 0.70 2.40 15.59
CA VAL A 123 -0.17 3.55 15.24
C VAL A 123 -1.55 3.37 15.86
N THR A 124 -1.98 4.38 16.58
CA THR A 124 -3.33 4.50 17.16
C THR A 124 -4.09 5.67 16.53
N GLY A 125 -5.40 5.74 16.74
CA GLY A 125 -6.23 6.84 16.24
C GLY A 125 -6.54 6.74 14.74
N TRP A 126 -6.87 5.52 14.29
CA TRP A 126 -7.45 5.28 12.97
C TRP A 126 -8.90 5.78 12.95
N ASP A 127 -9.34 6.39 11.86
CA ASP A 127 -10.74 6.83 11.69
C ASP A 127 -11.71 5.63 11.62
N LEU A 128 -11.25 4.50 11.08
CA LEU A 128 -11.99 3.24 11.03
C LEU A 128 -11.03 2.05 11.25
N THR A 129 -11.45 1.08 12.05
CA THR A 129 -10.75 -0.22 12.17
C THR A 129 -11.70 -1.34 11.76
N VAL A 130 -11.28 -2.15 10.78
CA VAL A 130 -12.07 -3.24 10.22
C VAL A 130 -11.46 -4.57 10.64
N VAL A 131 -12.24 -5.47 11.23
CA VAL A 131 -11.78 -6.79 11.65
C VAL A 131 -12.31 -7.85 10.68
N ASN A 132 -11.45 -8.34 9.80
CA ASN A 132 -11.77 -9.31 8.75
C ASN A 132 -11.34 -10.72 9.14
N ASN A 133 -12.08 -11.34 10.07
CA ASN A 133 -11.83 -12.70 10.56
C ASN A 133 -12.68 -13.78 9.84
N GLY A 134 -13.19 -13.48 8.63
CA GLY A 134 -13.97 -14.42 7.81
C GLY A 134 -15.47 -14.13 7.73
N ASP A 135 -15.97 -13.21 8.54
CA ASP A 135 -17.30 -12.62 8.37
C ASP A 135 -17.23 -11.48 7.33
N PRO A 136 -18.08 -11.47 6.29
CA PRO A 136 -18.11 -10.37 5.33
C PRO A 136 -18.68 -9.06 5.89
N ARG A 137 -19.54 -9.11 6.92
CA ARG A 137 -20.27 -7.93 7.42
C ARG A 137 -19.38 -6.74 7.78
N PRO A 138 -18.25 -6.90 8.51
CA PRO A 138 -17.38 -5.76 8.82
C PRO A 138 -16.77 -5.09 7.59
N LEU A 139 -16.60 -5.84 6.48
CA LEU A 139 -16.11 -5.27 5.22
C LEU A 139 -17.22 -4.48 4.52
N ASP A 140 -18.45 -5.01 4.49
CA ASP A 140 -19.60 -4.31 3.90
C ASP A 140 -19.88 -3.00 4.65
N GLU A 141 -19.91 -3.04 5.99
CA GLU A 141 -20.07 -1.85 6.84
C GLU A 141 -18.95 -0.81 6.62
N ALA A 142 -17.73 -1.27 6.35
CA ALA A 142 -16.61 -0.39 6.02
C ALA A 142 -16.82 0.30 4.66
N VAL A 143 -17.30 -0.43 3.65
CA VAL A 143 -17.62 0.15 2.33
C VAL A 143 -18.70 1.21 2.47
N ASP A 144 -19.76 0.95 3.24
CA ASP A 144 -20.83 1.91 3.49
C ASP A 144 -20.31 3.18 4.19
N THR A 145 -19.49 2.99 5.22
CA THR A 145 -18.86 4.08 5.98
C THR A 145 -17.97 4.97 5.08
N VAL A 146 -17.12 4.35 4.27
CA VAL A 146 -16.22 5.08 3.36
C VAL A 146 -17.00 5.81 2.28
N THR A 147 -18.06 5.18 1.75
CA THR A 147 -18.95 5.80 0.77
C THR A 147 -19.62 7.04 1.37
N ALA A 148 -20.07 6.96 2.62
CA ALA A 148 -20.65 8.10 3.32
C ALA A 148 -19.67 9.29 3.44
N TRP A 149 -18.39 9.05 3.74
CA TRP A 149 -17.37 10.10 3.77
C TRP A 149 -17.16 10.81 2.43
N CYS A 150 -17.35 10.10 1.31
CA CYS A 150 -17.19 10.64 -0.04
C CYS A 150 -18.37 11.53 -0.48
N THR A 151 -19.47 11.54 0.26
CA THR A 151 -20.67 12.35 -0.04
C THR A 151 -20.83 13.46 1.01
N PRO A 152 -20.39 14.70 0.73
CA PRO A 152 -20.69 15.80 1.63
C PRO A 152 -22.19 16.13 1.55
N GLY A 153 -22.93 15.90 2.63
CA GLY A 153 -24.28 16.42 2.84
C GLY A 153 -25.37 15.90 1.88
N ARG A 154 -25.96 14.74 2.20
CA ARG A 154 -27.44 14.68 2.18
C ARG A 154 -27.90 15.13 3.55
N SER A 155 -28.00 16.44 3.74
CA SER A 155 -28.92 16.98 4.74
C SER A 155 -30.31 16.47 4.36
N ALA A 156 -30.99 15.83 5.30
CA ALA A 156 -32.45 15.72 5.25
C ALA A 156 -33.07 17.12 5.32
#